data_AF-A0A9D9EL44-F1
#
_entry.id   AF-A0A9D9EL44-F1
#
_cell.length_a   1.000
_cell.length_b   1.000
_cell.length_c   1.000
_cell.angle_alpha   90.00
_cell.angle_beta   90.00
_cell.angle_gamma   90.00
#
_symmetry.space_group_name_H-M   'P 1'
#
loop_
_entity.id
_entity.type
_entity.pdbx_description
1 polymer ?
#
loop_
_entity_poly.entity_id
_entity_poly.type
_entity_poly.pdbx_seq_one_letter_code
_entity_poly.pdbx_strand_id
1 'polypeptide(L)'
;MNDKRIIRRIPYMAAALSFLAAAPAFQSCADWTEPESVKLVKADLETLDPELRAQYLQSLRDYRASEHKVMIAKFDNSNSAPSGRAWHIASLPDSVDYVILTEPDNLHPLTVEEMSSIRSERGTATLYEIDCGRFEAEYRAYEEEWAASRPAAGDGFTDTPDGTMKTFPEFLSEKMADVFSPYGRYGYDGVHIVYSGKSPLGMTEAVKAEYLAGQEAFFGKILEWRAANPSALLFFEGTPQYLIFEGSEAFLDGARYIVVPSYGAVSYEEFSYNTLAMDNGSIPSGRFVIGVSAISATDPKDLSGTFNGTGEDGAPMTAIKAAANWVNMEDGAFARAGVLVKRASHDYYNPSMTYSNIRGAISLMNPSPLN
;
A
#
# COMPACT_ATOMS: atom_id res chain seq x y z
N MET A 1 -25.48 54.88 -70.41
CA MET A 1 -24.75 53.82 -69.70
C MET A 1 -23.35 53.75 -70.30
N ASN A 2 -22.57 54.81 -70.07
CA ASN A 2 -21.41 54.89 -69.16
C ASN A 2 -20.34 53.82 -69.49
N ASP A 3 -19.31 54.15 -70.28
CA ASP A 3 -18.05 54.85 -69.91
C ASP A 3 -17.14 53.97 -69.01
N LYS A 4 -15.82 53.82 -69.17
CA LYS A 4 -14.82 54.24 -70.16
C LYS A 4 -13.47 53.67 -69.65
N ARG A 5 -12.52 53.44 -70.59
CA ARG A 5 -11.04 53.57 -70.46
C ARG A 5 -10.21 52.52 -69.69
N ILE A 6 -9.55 51.66 -70.49
CA ILE A 6 -8.08 51.55 -70.72
C ILE A 6 -7.15 51.99 -69.57
N ILE A 7 -6.19 51.13 -69.19
CA ILE A 7 -4.76 51.49 -68.92
C ILE A 7 -3.85 50.24 -69.03
N ARG A 8 -2.61 50.53 -69.47
CA ARG A 8 -1.49 49.71 -69.97
C ARG A 8 -0.68 48.98 -68.89
N ARG A 9 0.15 48.01 -69.33
CA ARG A 9 1.19 47.27 -68.59
C ARG A 9 2.52 48.05 -68.44
N ILE A 10 3.42 47.51 -67.57
CA ILE A 10 4.92 47.62 -67.50
C ILE A 10 5.47 48.74 -66.55
N PRO A 11 6.67 48.71 -65.90
CA PRO A 11 7.55 47.68 -65.28
C PRO A 11 8.07 48.01 -63.84
N TYR A 12 8.96 47.11 -63.35
CA TYR A 12 10.01 47.16 -62.31
C TYR A 12 10.64 48.49 -61.80
N MET A 13 10.99 48.39 -60.50
CA MET A 13 12.24 48.79 -59.82
C MET A 13 12.66 50.27 -59.59
N ALA A 14 12.81 50.55 -58.29
CA ALA A 14 13.99 51.11 -57.62
C ALA A 14 14.34 52.60 -57.78
N ALA A 15 14.38 53.27 -56.61
CA ALA A 15 15.45 54.15 -56.08
C ALA A 15 14.78 55.11 -55.08
N ALA A 16 14.92 54.87 -53.78
CA ALA A 16 15.99 55.43 -52.93
C ALA A 16 15.95 56.97 -52.88
N LEU A 17 16.11 57.69 -51.77
CA LEU A 17 16.28 57.46 -50.34
C LEU A 17 16.66 58.88 -49.88
N SER A 18 15.98 59.48 -48.90
CA SER A 18 16.56 60.60 -48.14
C SER A 18 15.94 60.65 -46.75
N PHE A 19 16.77 60.26 -45.80
CA PHE A 19 16.60 60.14 -44.36
C PHE A 19 16.76 61.49 -43.67
N LEU A 20 15.92 61.80 -42.68
CA LEU A 20 16.26 62.37 -41.34
C LEU A 20 14.95 62.54 -40.54
N ALA A 21 14.60 61.59 -39.66
CA ALA A 21 14.95 61.48 -38.23
C ALA A 21 13.92 62.15 -37.28
N ALA A 22 13.17 61.32 -36.54
CA ALA A 22 13.15 61.26 -35.06
C ALA A 22 11.78 60.85 -34.45
N ALA A 23 11.73 59.58 -34.02
CA ALA A 23 10.99 58.93 -32.93
C ALA A 23 9.44 58.89 -32.84
N PRO A 24 8.87 57.77 -32.32
CA PRO A 24 7.48 57.37 -32.55
C PRO A 24 6.57 57.53 -31.31
N ALA A 25 5.33 57.96 -31.51
CA ALA A 25 4.25 57.75 -30.56
C ALA A 25 3.40 56.57 -31.03
N PHE A 26 3.68 55.37 -30.49
CA PHE A 26 2.77 54.23 -30.56
C PHE A 26 1.65 54.44 -29.54
N GLN A 27 0.45 54.82 -29.99
CA GLN A 27 -0.78 54.63 -29.22
C GLN A 27 -1.93 54.34 -30.18
N SER A 28 -2.16 53.05 -30.43
CA SER A 28 -3.48 52.45 -30.72
C SER A 28 -3.27 50.99 -31.13
N CYS A 29 -3.21 50.10 -30.13
CA CYS A 29 -3.55 48.67 -30.19
C CYS A 29 -3.12 48.07 -28.83
N ALA A 30 -3.90 48.35 -27.79
CA ALA A 30 -3.64 47.85 -26.43
C ALA A 30 -4.90 47.21 -25.82
N ASP A 31 -5.72 46.54 -26.63
CA ASP A 31 -6.96 45.89 -26.15
C ASP A 31 -7.10 44.44 -26.62
N TRP A 32 -6.03 43.82 -27.11
CA TRP A 32 -6.04 42.43 -27.55
C TRP A 32 -4.72 41.78 -27.16
N THR A 33 -4.55 41.50 -25.87
CA THR A 33 -3.78 40.37 -25.30
C THR A 33 -3.68 40.53 -23.78
N GLU A 34 -4.77 40.28 -23.06
CA GLU A 34 -4.65 39.72 -21.72
C GLU A 34 -5.11 38.27 -21.81
N PRO A 35 -4.23 37.27 -21.59
CA PRO A 35 -4.67 35.90 -21.48
C PRO A 35 -5.45 35.78 -20.17
N GLU A 36 -6.77 35.86 -20.23
CA GLU A 36 -7.61 35.40 -19.13
C GLU A 36 -7.24 33.93 -18.89
N SER A 37 -6.80 33.61 -17.67
CA SER A 37 -6.66 32.23 -17.25
C SER A 37 -8.05 31.61 -17.30
N VAL A 38 -8.35 30.84 -18.34
CA VAL A 38 -9.50 29.95 -18.32
C VAL A 38 -9.26 29.01 -17.15
N LYS A 39 -9.96 29.26 -16.04
CA LYS A 39 -10.14 28.24 -15.01
C LYS A 39 -10.82 27.09 -15.75
N LEU A 40 -10.04 26.09 -16.12
CA LEU A 40 -10.56 24.77 -16.36
C LEU A 40 -11.14 24.34 -15.02
N VAL A 41 -12.40 24.71 -14.78
CA VAL A 41 -13.25 24.04 -13.82
C VAL A 41 -13.33 22.64 -14.38
N LYS A 42 -12.45 21.77 -13.87
CA LYS A 42 -12.59 20.35 -14.10
C LYS A 42 -13.97 20.06 -13.56
N ALA A 43 -14.87 19.70 -14.47
CA ALA A 43 -16.17 19.13 -14.21
C ALA A 43 -16.01 18.10 -13.07
N ASP A 44 -16.24 18.53 -11.84
CA ASP A 44 -16.26 17.61 -10.71
C ASP A 44 -17.65 17.02 -10.69
N LEU A 45 -17.75 15.69 -10.65
CA LEU A 45 -19.03 15.00 -10.51
C LEU A 45 -19.82 15.53 -9.30
N GLU A 46 -19.12 16.00 -8.26
CA GLU A 46 -19.69 16.70 -7.11
C GLU A 46 -20.52 17.94 -7.48
N THR A 47 -20.08 18.68 -8.50
CA THR A 47 -20.70 19.96 -8.90
C THR A 47 -21.72 19.81 -10.02
N LEU A 48 -21.65 18.71 -10.77
CA LEU A 48 -22.46 18.52 -11.98
C LEU A 48 -23.64 17.59 -11.78
N ASP A 49 -23.51 16.56 -10.93
CA ASP A 49 -24.59 15.61 -10.67
C ASP A 49 -24.43 14.92 -9.30
N PRO A 50 -24.92 15.56 -8.21
CA PRO A 50 -24.86 15.00 -6.87
C PRO A 50 -25.60 13.66 -6.73
N GLU A 51 -26.67 13.44 -7.52
CA GLU A 51 -27.44 12.20 -7.48
C GLU A 51 -26.65 11.05 -8.10
N LEU A 52 -26.02 11.27 -9.26
CA LEU A 52 -25.13 10.30 -9.88
C LEU A 52 -23.93 9.96 -8.98
N ARG A 53 -23.36 10.96 -8.28
CA ARG A 53 -22.31 10.69 -7.27
C ARG A 53 -22.84 9.83 -6.13
N ALA A 54 -24.02 10.12 -5.60
CA ALA A 54 -24.61 9.34 -4.52
C ALA A 54 -24.86 7.87 -4.95
N GLN A 55 -25.37 7.67 -6.17
CA GLN A 55 -25.55 6.34 -6.76
C GLN A 55 -24.21 5.61 -6.96
N TYR A 56 -23.20 6.30 -7.46
CA TYR A 56 -21.84 5.75 -7.61
C TYR A 56 -21.27 5.29 -6.26
N LEU A 57 -21.28 6.16 -5.23
CA LEU A 57 -20.80 5.81 -3.89
C LEU A 57 -21.61 4.68 -3.26
N GLN A 58 -22.92 4.63 -3.51
CA GLN A 58 -23.74 3.49 -3.06
C GLN A 58 -23.31 2.20 -3.75
N SER A 59 -23.08 2.21 -5.07
CA SER A 59 -22.63 1.03 -5.81
C SER A 59 -21.28 0.50 -5.31
N LEU A 60 -20.37 1.40 -4.88
CA LEU A 60 -19.09 1.03 -4.28
C LEU A 60 -19.27 0.31 -2.92
N ARG A 61 -20.22 0.76 -2.11
CA ARG A 61 -20.54 0.13 -0.82
C ARG A 61 -21.26 -1.21 -1.02
N ASP A 62 -22.17 -1.29 -1.99
CA ASP A 62 -22.87 -2.53 -2.34
C ASP A 62 -21.90 -3.58 -2.90
N TYR A 63 -20.98 -3.18 -3.79
CA TYR A 63 -19.91 -4.04 -4.29
C TYR A 63 -19.07 -4.62 -3.14
N ARG A 64 -18.61 -3.79 -2.20
CA ARG A 64 -17.84 -4.26 -1.04
C ARG A 64 -18.62 -5.20 -0.11
N ALA A 65 -19.94 -5.05 -0.03
CA ALA A 65 -20.80 -5.93 0.75
C ALA A 65 -21.06 -7.29 0.05
N SER A 66 -20.86 -7.35 -1.27
CA SER A 66 -20.99 -8.59 -2.06
C SER A 66 -19.75 -9.48 -1.95
N GLU A 67 -19.88 -10.75 -2.34
CA GLU A 67 -18.73 -11.66 -2.46
C GLU A 67 -17.90 -11.32 -3.69
N HIS A 68 -16.61 -11.07 -3.50
CA HIS A 68 -15.65 -10.77 -4.56
C HIS A 68 -14.23 -11.08 -4.05
N LYS A 69 -13.25 -11.12 -4.98
CA LYS A 69 -11.83 -11.21 -4.63
C LYS A 69 -11.32 -9.85 -4.20
N VAL A 70 -10.66 -9.80 -3.05
CA VAL A 70 -10.28 -8.52 -2.44
C VAL A 70 -8.96 -7.96 -2.97
N MET A 71 -8.87 -6.64 -3.03
CA MET A 71 -7.63 -5.91 -3.25
C MET A 71 -7.25 -5.13 -1.98
N ILE A 72 -6.08 -5.44 -1.44
CA ILE A 72 -5.52 -4.81 -0.24
C ILE A 72 -4.30 -3.97 -0.63
N ALA A 73 -4.30 -2.68 -0.28
CA ALA A 73 -3.17 -1.80 -0.53
C ALA A 73 -2.38 -1.58 0.77
N LYS A 74 -1.14 -2.07 0.84
CA LYS A 74 -0.21 -1.75 1.93
C LYS A 74 0.59 -0.49 1.56
N PHE A 75 0.33 0.57 2.29
CA PHE A 75 0.68 1.95 1.95
C PHE A 75 1.71 2.50 2.92
N ASP A 76 2.82 3.00 2.37
CA ASP A 76 3.85 3.66 3.15
C ASP A 76 3.44 5.10 3.44
N ASN A 77 3.10 5.37 4.69
CA ASN A 77 2.71 6.68 5.21
C ASN A 77 3.78 7.31 6.11
N SER A 78 5.05 6.88 5.98
CA SER A 78 6.18 7.44 6.74
C SER A 78 6.49 8.90 6.38
N ASN A 79 6.04 9.36 5.20
CA ASN A 79 6.19 10.76 4.82
C ASN A 79 5.27 11.66 5.67
N SER A 80 5.88 12.41 6.58
CA SER A 80 5.18 13.33 7.50
C SER A 80 4.53 14.53 6.80
N ALA A 81 4.82 14.76 5.52
CA ALA A 81 4.22 15.82 4.72
C ALA A 81 3.91 15.27 3.31
N PRO A 82 2.77 14.57 3.13
CA PRO A 82 2.39 13.99 1.84
C PRO A 82 2.27 15.11 0.79
N SER A 83 3.32 15.26 -0.03
CA SER A 83 3.38 16.26 -1.09
C SER A 83 3.14 15.59 -2.43
N GLY A 84 1.91 15.70 -2.94
CA GLY A 84 1.51 15.14 -4.23
C GLY A 84 0.72 13.84 -4.10
N ARG A 85 -0.18 13.61 -5.05
CA ARG A 85 -1.28 12.64 -4.96
C ARG A 85 -0.88 11.18 -4.69
N ALA A 86 0.34 10.76 -5.04
CA ALA A 86 0.84 9.41 -4.76
C ALA A 86 0.94 9.08 -3.26
N TRP A 87 1.01 10.10 -2.42
CA TRP A 87 1.12 9.98 -0.95
C TRP A 87 -0.22 10.08 -0.22
N HIS A 88 -1.33 10.16 -0.95
CA HIS A 88 -2.67 10.27 -0.39
C HIS A 88 -3.44 8.96 -0.59
N ILE A 89 -3.93 8.36 0.49
CA ILE A 89 -4.69 7.11 0.41
C ILE A 89 -6.03 7.33 -0.31
N ALA A 90 -6.56 8.56 -0.29
CA ALA A 90 -7.75 8.92 -1.07
C ALA A 90 -7.54 8.88 -2.59
N SER A 91 -6.29 8.84 -3.06
CA SER A 91 -5.97 8.70 -4.49
C SER A 91 -5.95 7.26 -4.98
N LEU A 92 -5.95 6.27 -4.06
CA LEU A 92 -6.06 4.85 -4.43
C LEU A 92 -7.35 4.60 -5.24
N PRO A 93 -7.35 3.58 -6.12
CA PRO A 93 -8.56 3.21 -6.84
C PRO A 93 -9.73 2.92 -5.90
N ASP A 94 -10.92 3.43 -6.25
CA ASP A 94 -12.14 3.29 -5.44
C ASP A 94 -12.61 1.85 -5.24
N SER A 95 -12.04 0.90 -5.98
CA SER A 95 -12.30 -0.54 -5.85
C SER A 95 -11.27 -1.26 -4.94
N VAL A 96 -10.37 -0.52 -4.27
CA VAL A 96 -9.53 -1.06 -3.19
C VAL A 96 -10.39 -1.26 -1.94
N ASP A 97 -10.39 -2.48 -1.41
CA ASP A 97 -11.24 -2.88 -0.29
C ASP A 97 -10.65 -2.47 1.06
N TYR A 98 -9.34 -2.63 1.21
CA TYR A 98 -8.62 -2.36 2.45
C TYR A 98 -7.32 -1.60 2.19
N VAL A 99 -6.99 -0.69 3.11
CA VAL A 99 -5.70 0.02 3.14
C VAL A 99 -4.99 -0.31 4.45
N ILE A 100 -3.76 -0.78 4.38
CA ILE A 100 -2.90 -1.02 5.54
C ILE A 100 -1.86 0.08 5.60
N LEU A 101 -1.82 0.85 6.69
CA LEU A 101 -0.79 1.85 6.96
C LEU A 101 0.40 1.20 7.68
N THR A 102 1.62 1.46 7.19
CA THR A 102 2.84 0.86 7.77
C THR A 102 3.36 1.61 8.99
N GLU A 103 3.09 2.91 9.10
CA GLU A 103 3.36 3.71 10.29
C GLU A 103 2.04 3.96 11.04
N PRO A 104 1.82 3.33 12.21
CA PRO A 104 0.50 3.30 12.85
C PRO A 104 0.16 4.55 13.67
N ASP A 105 1.16 5.31 14.12
CA ASP A 105 0.98 6.44 15.03
C ASP A 105 1.58 7.73 14.45
N ASN A 106 1.34 8.86 15.11
CA ASN A 106 1.78 10.20 14.69
C ASN A 106 1.33 10.56 13.26
N LEU A 107 0.12 10.12 12.90
CA LEU A 107 -0.44 10.35 11.57
C LEU A 107 -0.59 11.85 11.29
N HIS A 108 -0.28 12.24 10.05
CA HIS A 108 -0.59 13.58 9.58
C HIS A 108 -2.12 13.79 9.58
N PRO A 109 -2.64 14.97 10.01
CA PRO A 109 -4.10 15.20 10.10
C PRO A 109 -4.87 14.91 8.81
N LEU A 110 -4.27 15.22 7.66
CA LEU A 110 -4.87 14.90 6.36
C LEU A 110 -5.04 13.39 6.15
N THR A 111 -4.10 12.56 6.59
CA THR A 111 -4.25 11.10 6.50
C THR A 111 -5.44 10.63 7.33
N VAL A 112 -5.65 11.20 8.51
CA VAL A 112 -6.81 10.88 9.38
C VAL A 112 -8.14 11.30 8.73
N GLU A 113 -8.17 12.46 8.08
CA GLU A 113 -9.33 12.92 7.30
C GLU A 113 -9.61 11.99 6.12
N GLU A 114 -8.58 11.59 5.38
CA GLU A 114 -8.70 10.66 4.26
C GLU A 114 -9.19 9.28 4.71
N MET A 115 -8.69 8.75 5.83
CA MET A 115 -9.17 7.50 6.42
C MET A 115 -10.69 7.56 6.67
N SER A 116 -11.15 8.67 7.24
CA SER A 116 -12.58 8.90 7.51
C SER A 116 -13.41 9.04 6.22
N SER A 117 -12.88 9.74 5.22
CA SER A 117 -13.52 9.95 3.91
C SER A 117 -13.66 8.63 3.14
N ILE A 118 -12.59 7.87 2.93
CA ILE A 118 -12.65 6.62 2.15
C ILE A 118 -13.52 5.56 2.83
N ARG A 119 -13.57 5.55 4.16
CA ARG A 119 -14.48 4.69 4.93
C ARG A 119 -15.93 5.07 4.69
N SER A 120 -16.29 6.33 4.89
CA SER A 120 -17.70 6.76 4.85
C SER A 120 -18.27 6.83 3.44
N GLU A 121 -17.48 7.29 2.47
CA GLU A 121 -17.92 7.48 1.09
C GLU A 121 -17.85 6.19 0.29
N ARG A 122 -16.74 5.46 0.38
CA ARG A 122 -16.45 4.30 -0.49
C ARG A 122 -16.66 2.98 0.25
N GLY A 123 -16.54 2.96 1.58
CA GLY A 123 -16.56 1.74 2.38
C GLY A 123 -15.19 1.06 2.48
N THR A 124 -14.10 1.73 2.10
CA THR A 124 -12.73 1.20 2.26
C THR A 124 -12.35 1.20 3.73
N ALA A 125 -12.02 0.03 4.27
CA ALA A 125 -11.56 -0.08 5.65
C ALA A 125 -10.05 0.13 5.74
N THR A 126 -9.60 0.67 6.87
CA THR A 126 -8.20 1.01 7.14
C THR A 126 -7.69 0.19 8.31
N LEU A 127 -6.55 -0.46 8.14
CA LEU A 127 -5.84 -1.19 9.17
C LEU A 127 -4.45 -0.57 9.35
N TYR A 128 -3.77 -0.90 10.44
CA TYR A 128 -2.36 -0.59 10.60
C TYR A 128 -1.54 -1.83 10.92
N GLU A 129 -0.27 -1.76 10.56
CA GLU A 129 0.69 -2.83 10.73
C GLU A 129 1.23 -2.92 12.16
N ILE A 130 1.29 -4.15 12.68
CA ILE A 130 2.08 -4.53 13.84
C ILE A 130 3.03 -5.63 13.40
N ASP A 131 4.29 -5.28 13.16
CA ASP A 131 5.32 -6.19 12.63
C ASP A 131 6.32 -6.60 13.72
N CYS A 132 6.27 -7.87 14.10
CA CYS A 132 7.21 -8.43 15.09
C CYS A 132 8.68 -8.31 14.63
N GLY A 133 8.93 -8.35 13.32
CA GLY A 133 10.27 -8.17 12.76
C GLY A 133 10.87 -6.79 13.04
N ARG A 134 10.04 -5.73 13.19
CA ARG A 134 10.50 -4.41 13.66
C ARG A 134 10.98 -4.48 15.10
N PHE A 135 10.23 -5.15 15.98
CA PHE A 135 10.63 -5.29 17.38
C PHE A 135 11.86 -6.18 17.55
N GLU A 136 12.02 -7.24 16.73
CA GLU A 136 13.25 -8.02 16.70
C GLU A 136 14.47 -7.17 16.28
N ALA A 137 14.31 -6.26 15.32
CA ALA A 137 15.38 -5.35 14.91
C ALA A 137 15.72 -4.34 16.01
N GLU A 138 14.71 -3.77 16.68
CA GLU A 138 14.91 -2.89 17.83
C GLU A 138 15.59 -3.61 19.00
N TYR A 139 15.24 -4.87 19.24
CA TYR A 139 15.89 -5.68 20.26
C TYR A 139 17.36 -5.93 19.93
N ARG A 140 17.70 -6.30 18.68
CA ARG A 140 19.11 -6.43 18.25
C ARG A 140 19.92 -5.15 18.50
N ALA A 141 19.34 -3.99 18.19
CA ALA A 141 19.99 -2.70 18.48
C ALA A 141 20.17 -2.47 19.98
N TYR A 142 19.17 -2.83 20.80
CA TYR A 142 19.28 -2.82 22.26
C TYR A 142 20.39 -3.75 22.77
N GLU A 143 20.58 -4.94 22.18
CA GLU A 143 21.68 -5.85 22.54
C GLU A 143 23.05 -5.24 22.22
N GLU A 144 23.18 -4.60 21.05
CA GLU A 144 24.41 -3.93 20.61
C GLU A 144 24.77 -2.75 21.53
N GLU A 145 23.79 -1.89 21.86
CA GLU A 145 23.96 -0.77 22.79
C GLU A 145 24.31 -1.27 24.20
N TRP A 146 23.63 -2.32 24.66
CA TRP A 146 23.91 -2.95 25.95
C TRP A 146 25.34 -3.48 25.99
N ALA A 147 25.78 -4.21 24.97
CA ALA A 147 27.15 -4.71 24.88
C ALA A 147 28.19 -3.58 24.82
N ALA A 148 27.93 -2.51 24.05
CA ALA A 148 28.82 -1.36 23.94
C ALA A 148 28.96 -0.55 25.25
N SER A 149 27.91 -0.54 26.07
CA SER A 149 27.90 0.15 27.38
C SER A 149 28.73 -0.56 28.46
N ARG A 150 29.15 -1.82 28.22
CA ARG A 150 29.96 -2.60 29.15
C ARG A 150 31.35 -2.80 28.53
N PRO A 151 32.44 -2.22 29.10
CA PRO A 151 33.77 -2.47 28.57
C PRO A 151 34.06 -3.97 28.60
N ALA A 152 34.70 -4.50 27.55
CA ALA A 152 35.26 -5.85 27.60
C ALA A 152 36.09 -5.97 28.89
N ALA A 153 35.92 -7.06 29.63
CA ALA A 153 36.61 -7.29 30.90
C ALA A 153 38.14 -7.22 30.70
N GLY A 154 38.69 -6.02 30.80
CA GLY A 154 40.11 -5.74 30.89
C GLY A 154 40.51 -5.82 32.34
N ASP A 155 41.68 -6.41 32.59
CA ASP A 155 42.24 -6.66 33.91
C ASP A 155 42.23 -5.39 34.78
N GLY A 156 41.20 -5.22 35.62
CA GLY A 156 41.12 -4.14 36.62
C GLY A 156 39.84 -3.29 36.66
N PHE A 157 38.87 -3.46 35.75
CA PHE A 157 37.59 -2.75 35.88
C PHE A 157 36.66 -3.46 36.89
N THR A 158 36.34 -2.78 38.00
CA THR A 158 35.45 -3.29 39.07
C THR A 158 34.05 -2.69 39.04
N ASP A 159 33.79 -1.71 38.17
CA ASP A 159 32.43 -1.25 37.90
C ASP A 159 31.75 -2.27 36.96
N THR A 160 31.04 -3.22 37.58
CA THR A 160 30.05 -4.01 36.87
C THR A 160 28.89 -3.07 36.52
N PRO A 161 28.54 -2.90 35.23
CA PRO A 161 27.44 -2.01 34.88
C PRO A 161 26.14 -2.52 35.51
N ASP A 162 25.41 -1.63 36.18
CA ASP A 162 24.15 -1.94 36.85
C ASP A 162 23.11 -2.50 35.86
N GLY A 163 22.30 -3.45 36.34
CA GLY A 163 21.15 -4.00 35.62
C GLY A 163 21.41 -5.34 34.90
N THR A 164 20.35 -6.13 34.79
CA THR A 164 20.27 -7.35 33.99
C THR A 164 19.73 -7.01 32.61
N MET A 165 20.30 -7.62 31.57
CA MET A 165 19.81 -7.44 30.21
C MET A 165 18.41 -8.03 30.10
N LYS A 166 17.48 -7.29 29.50
CA LYS A 166 16.15 -7.83 29.22
C LYS A 166 16.28 -8.98 28.22
N THR A 167 15.56 -10.06 28.47
CA THR A 167 15.32 -11.08 27.45
C THR A 167 14.41 -10.52 26.36
N PHE A 168 14.39 -11.15 25.19
CA PHE A 168 13.50 -10.72 24.10
C PHE A 168 12.01 -10.73 24.50
N PRO A 169 11.47 -11.76 25.19
CA PRO A 169 10.07 -11.74 25.64
C PRO A 169 9.73 -10.59 26.59
N GLU A 170 10.64 -10.22 27.50
CA GLU A 170 10.46 -9.06 28.41
C GLU A 170 10.45 -7.75 27.63
N PHE A 171 11.41 -7.57 26.72
CA PHE A 171 11.47 -6.40 25.83
C PHE A 171 10.21 -6.28 24.98
N LEU A 172 9.76 -7.39 24.39
CA LEU A 172 8.58 -7.42 23.53
C LEU A 172 7.29 -7.12 24.31
N SER A 173 7.16 -7.66 25.52
CA SER A 173 6.02 -7.39 26.40
C SER A 173 5.87 -5.89 26.71
N GLU A 174 6.98 -5.19 26.91
CA GLU A 174 6.97 -3.73 27.09
C GLU A 174 6.58 -2.99 25.80
N LYS A 175 7.14 -3.38 24.65
CA LYS A 175 6.80 -2.76 23.36
C LYS A 175 5.33 -2.93 22.99
N MET A 176 4.75 -4.07 23.33
CA MET A 176 3.36 -4.40 23.05
C MET A 176 2.35 -3.67 23.97
N ALA A 177 2.80 -3.00 25.05
CA ALA A 177 1.91 -2.36 26.01
C ALA A 177 1.00 -1.29 25.38
N ASP A 178 1.54 -0.48 24.46
CA ASP A 178 0.82 0.67 23.86
C ASP A 178 0.58 0.54 22.35
N VAL A 179 0.94 -0.60 21.76
CA VAL A 179 0.87 -0.85 20.31
C VAL A 179 -0.57 -0.77 19.75
N PHE A 180 -1.56 -0.88 20.63
CA PHE A 180 -2.98 -0.78 20.28
C PHE A 180 -3.60 0.61 20.49
N SER A 181 -2.87 1.55 21.08
CA SER A 181 -3.36 2.91 21.30
C SER A 181 -3.77 3.64 20.02
N PRO A 182 -3.15 3.42 18.83
CA PRO A 182 -3.57 4.07 17.59
C PRO A 182 -4.97 3.66 17.13
N TYR A 183 -5.42 2.44 17.44
CA TYR A 183 -6.71 1.90 16.98
C TYR A 183 -7.88 2.84 17.27
N GLY A 184 -8.08 3.17 18.56
CA GLY A 184 -9.14 4.09 18.98
C GLY A 184 -8.80 5.55 18.71
N ARG A 185 -7.52 5.94 18.77
CA ARG A 185 -7.08 7.34 18.61
C ARG A 185 -7.35 7.88 17.21
N TYR A 186 -7.04 7.11 16.18
CA TYR A 186 -7.24 7.49 14.78
C TYR A 186 -8.47 6.85 14.16
N GLY A 187 -9.16 5.99 14.92
CA GLY A 187 -10.34 5.28 14.49
C GLY A 187 -10.04 4.34 13.34
N TYR A 188 -9.03 3.48 13.44
CA TYR A 188 -8.78 2.40 12.49
C TYR A 188 -9.91 1.35 12.54
N ASP A 189 -10.09 0.59 11.46
CA ASP A 189 -11.04 -0.52 11.38
C ASP A 189 -10.45 -1.84 11.90
N GLY A 190 -9.12 -1.97 11.97
CA GLY A 190 -8.47 -3.16 12.49
C GLY A 190 -6.96 -3.13 12.48
N VAL A 191 -6.36 -4.30 12.68
CA VAL A 191 -4.90 -4.50 12.73
C VAL A 191 -4.44 -5.57 11.73
N HIS A 192 -3.27 -5.34 11.15
CA HIS A 192 -2.54 -6.26 10.31
C HIS A 192 -1.31 -6.77 11.08
N ILE A 193 -1.38 -7.99 11.57
CA ILE A 193 -0.32 -8.61 12.37
C ILE A 193 0.65 -9.30 11.43
N VAL A 194 1.93 -8.91 11.47
CA VAL A 194 3.01 -9.52 10.68
C VAL A 194 3.93 -10.31 11.61
N TYR A 195 4.04 -11.61 11.37
CA TYR A 195 4.90 -12.50 12.15
C TYR A 195 5.46 -13.64 11.29
N SER A 196 6.79 -13.67 11.14
CA SER A 196 7.51 -14.74 10.45
C SER A 196 8.32 -15.57 11.45
N GLY A 197 7.73 -16.69 11.86
CA GLY A 197 8.34 -17.68 12.74
C GLY A 197 9.28 -18.63 12.00
N LYS A 198 9.92 -19.50 12.79
CA LYS A 198 10.79 -20.58 12.30
C LYS A 198 10.18 -21.92 12.68
N SER A 199 10.48 -22.95 11.87
CA SER A 199 10.07 -24.31 12.21
C SER A 199 10.63 -24.70 13.58
N PRO A 200 9.76 -25.09 14.54
CA PRO A 200 10.21 -25.55 15.85
C PRO A 200 10.84 -26.95 15.77
N LEU A 201 10.80 -27.60 14.61
CA LEU A 201 11.39 -28.91 14.40
C LEU A 201 12.91 -28.83 14.56
N GLY A 202 13.45 -29.60 15.52
CA GLY A 202 14.88 -29.64 15.81
C GLY A 202 15.38 -28.58 16.78
N MET A 203 14.51 -27.71 17.31
CA MET A 203 14.87 -26.85 18.45
C MET A 203 15.12 -27.71 19.70
N THR A 204 16.12 -27.32 20.50
CA THR A 204 16.30 -27.90 21.85
C THR A 204 15.17 -27.44 22.77
N GLU A 205 14.93 -28.14 23.88
CA GLU A 205 13.89 -27.76 24.84
C GLU A 205 14.05 -26.32 25.34
N ALA A 206 15.29 -25.88 25.63
CA ALA A 206 15.56 -24.52 26.09
C ALA A 206 15.24 -23.46 25.01
N VAL A 207 15.68 -23.70 23.76
CA VAL A 207 15.41 -22.78 22.64
C VAL A 207 13.91 -22.74 22.32
N LYS A 208 13.23 -23.88 22.39
CA LYS A 208 11.80 -23.97 22.15
C LYS A 208 10.99 -23.25 23.22
N ALA A 209 11.41 -23.34 24.49
CA ALA A 209 10.77 -22.61 25.59
C ALA A 209 10.90 -21.09 25.43
N GLU A 210 12.08 -20.59 25.04
CA GLU A 210 12.29 -19.16 24.74
C GLU A 210 11.49 -18.71 23.51
N TYR A 211 11.46 -19.53 22.46
CA TYR A 211 10.66 -19.28 21.26
C TYR A 211 9.15 -19.20 21.56
N LEU A 212 8.64 -20.12 22.40
CA LEU A 212 7.26 -20.07 22.90
C LEU A 212 7.01 -18.80 23.73
N ALA A 213 7.89 -18.48 24.69
CA ALA A 213 7.74 -17.28 25.52
C ALA A 213 7.70 -15.99 24.68
N GLY A 214 8.50 -15.91 23.61
CA GLY A 214 8.44 -14.79 22.66
C GLY A 214 7.10 -14.71 21.92
N GLN A 215 6.55 -15.85 21.48
CA GLN A 215 5.22 -15.88 20.88
C GLN A 215 4.13 -15.48 21.88
N GLU A 216 4.19 -15.96 23.11
CA GLU A 216 3.22 -15.62 24.16
C GLU A 216 3.27 -14.12 24.51
N ALA A 217 4.47 -13.52 24.57
CA ALA A 217 4.64 -12.09 24.78
C ALA A 217 4.01 -11.25 23.65
N PHE A 218 4.10 -11.71 22.39
CA PHE A 218 3.53 -11.03 21.24
C PHE A 218 2.02 -11.27 21.11
N PHE A 219 1.62 -12.53 20.94
CA PHE A 219 0.25 -12.92 20.64
C PHE A 219 -0.67 -12.83 21.86
N GLY A 220 -0.17 -12.98 23.08
CA GLY A 220 -0.97 -12.81 24.29
C GLY A 220 -1.62 -11.42 24.34
N LYS A 221 -0.84 -10.35 24.06
CA LYS A 221 -1.37 -8.98 23.99
C LYS A 221 -2.36 -8.78 22.84
N ILE A 222 -2.12 -9.42 21.70
CA ILE A 222 -3.05 -9.39 20.56
C ILE A 222 -4.38 -10.06 20.92
N LEU A 223 -4.34 -11.22 21.57
CA LEU A 223 -5.53 -11.94 22.02
C LEU A 223 -6.33 -11.14 23.07
N GLU A 224 -5.65 -10.56 24.06
CA GLU A 224 -6.26 -9.67 25.06
C GLU A 224 -6.99 -8.50 24.39
N TRP A 225 -6.29 -7.79 23.48
CA TRP A 225 -6.88 -6.67 22.75
C TRP A 225 -8.05 -7.10 21.88
N ARG A 226 -7.93 -8.26 21.20
CA ARG A 226 -8.97 -8.80 20.32
C ARG A 226 -10.24 -9.15 21.10
N ALA A 227 -10.10 -9.73 22.29
CA ALA A 227 -11.24 -10.02 23.17
C ALA A 227 -12.00 -8.75 23.57
N ALA A 228 -11.30 -7.63 23.77
CA ALA A 228 -11.89 -6.34 24.05
C ALA A 228 -12.46 -5.63 22.81
N ASN A 229 -12.03 -6.01 21.60
CA ASN A 229 -12.41 -5.39 20.32
C ASN A 229 -12.90 -6.43 19.30
N PRO A 230 -14.02 -7.13 19.57
CA PRO A 230 -14.48 -8.26 18.75
C PRO A 230 -14.91 -7.86 17.33
N SER A 231 -15.30 -6.60 17.12
CA SER A 231 -15.70 -6.07 15.80
C SER A 231 -14.52 -5.63 14.93
N ALA A 232 -13.32 -5.50 15.49
CA ALA A 232 -12.15 -5.05 14.73
C ALA A 232 -11.82 -6.03 13.60
N LEU A 233 -11.23 -5.55 12.52
CA LEU A 233 -10.63 -6.43 11.52
C LEU A 233 -9.29 -6.94 12.05
N LEU A 234 -8.99 -8.20 11.75
CA LEU A 234 -7.71 -8.83 12.07
C LEU A 234 -7.21 -9.54 10.82
N PHE A 235 -6.09 -9.09 10.27
CA PHE A 235 -5.37 -9.79 9.21
C PHE A 235 -4.07 -10.33 9.80
N PHE A 236 -3.64 -11.49 9.30
CA PHE A 236 -2.37 -12.10 9.69
C PHE A 236 -1.50 -12.29 8.45
N GLU A 237 -0.23 -11.88 8.50
CA GLU A 237 0.77 -12.10 7.46
C GLU A 237 1.98 -12.83 8.03
N GLY A 238 2.44 -13.86 7.33
CA GLY A 238 3.69 -14.55 7.68
C GLY A 238 3.57 -16.05 7.67
N THR A 239 4.05 -16.72 8.72
CA THR A 239 4.16 -18.19 8.77
C THR A 239 3.23 -18.79 9.84
N PRO A 240 1.93 -18.97 9.53
CA PRO A 240 0.95 -19.46 10.52
C PRO A 240 1.26 -20.88 11.01
N GLN A 241 1.90 -21.71 10.20
CA GLN A 241 2.27 -23.09 10.53
C GLN A 241 3.34 -23.22 11.62
N TYR A 242 3.98 -22.12 12.00
CA TYR A 242 5.02 -22.08 13.04
C TYR A 242 4.56 -21.42 14.34
N LEU A 243 3.25 -21.14 14.46
CA LEU A 243 2.65 -20.68 15.71
C LEU A 243 2.45 -21.86 16.66
N ILE A 244 3.06 -21.79 17.84
CA ILE A 244 3.03 -22.84 18.87
C ILE A 244 2.43 -22.38 20.19
N PHE A 245 2.07 -21.10 20.32
CA PHE A 245 1.41 -20.57 21.51
C PHE A 245 -0.02 -21.12 21.68
N GLU A 246 -0.48 -21.20 22.92
CA GLU A 246 -1.84 -21.63 23.23
C GLU A 246 -2.86 -20.62 22.68
N GLY A 247 -3.83 -21.10 21.89
CA GLY A 247 -4.85 -20.26 21.25
C GLY A 247 -4.51 -19.80 19.82
N SER A 248 -3.41 -20.28 19.23
CA SER A 248 -3.03 -19.97 17.84
C SER A 248 -4.12 -20.35 16.82
N GLU A 249 -4.79 -21.49 16.99
CA GLU A 249 -5.89 -21.90 16.12
C GLU A 249 -7.07 -20.92 16.17
N ALA A 250 -7.48 -20.50 17.38
CA ALA A 250 -8.57 -19.53 17.55
C ALA A 250 -8.18 -18.14 17.04
N PHE A 251 -6.91 -17.74 17.19
CA PHE A 251 -6.37 -16.53 16.60
C PHE A 251 -6.48 -16.56 15.07
N LEU A 252 -6.05 -17.66 14.44
CA LEU A 252 -6.08 -17.83 12.98
C LEU A 252 -7.52 -17.93 12.45
N ASP A 253 -8.43 -18.62 13.15
CA ASP A 253 -9.85 -18.63 12.78
C ASP A 253 -10.51 -17.25 12.97
N GLY A 254 -10.03 -16.46 13.92
CA GLY A 254 -10.44 -15.08 14.11
C GLY A 254 -9.90 -14.10 13.06
N ALA A 255 -8.87 -14.49 12.30
CA ALA A 255 -8.30 -13.67 11.23
C ALA A 255 -9.19 -13.70 9.99
N ARG A 256 -9.53 -12.52 9.48
CA ARG A 256 -10.36 -12.39 8.26
C ARG A 256 -9.60 -12.83 7.01
N TYR A 257 -8.31 -12.52 6.93
CA TYR A 257 -7.42 -12.96 5.86
C TYR A 257 -6.08 -13.41 6.43
N ILE A 258 -5.51 -14.43 5.78
CA ILE A 258 -4.15 -14.90 5.99
C ILE A 258 -3.35 -14.51 4.75
N VAL A 259 -2.46 -13.54 4.89
CA VAL A 259 -1.61 -13.03 3.83
C VAL A 259 -0.37 -13.92 3.72
N VAL A 260 -0.16 -14.44 2.51
CA VAL A 260 1.00 -15.25 2.12
C VAL A 260 2.07 -14.31 1.55
N PRO A 261 3.11 -13.91 2.31
CA PRO A 261 4.14 -12.99 1.81
C PRO A 261 4.97 -13.62 0.68
N SER A 262 4.62 -13.29 -0.57
CA SER A 262 5.30 -13.76 -1.80
C SER A 262 5.97 -12.61 -2.54
N TYR A 263 6.53 -11.67 -1.79
CA TYR A 263 7.05 -10.40 -2.32
C TYR A 263 8.23 -10.53 -3.30
N GLY A 264 8.92 -11.67 -3.28
CA GLY A 264 10.01 -12.00 -4.20
C GLY A 264 9.67 -13.10 -5.20
N ALA A 265 8.42 -13.58 -5.24
CA ALA A 265 8.04 -14.66 -6.14
C ALA A 265 7.89 -14.14 -7.59
N VAL A 266 8.39 -14.93 -8.54
CA VAL A 266 8.46 -14.59 -9.96
C VAL A 266 7.78 -15.62 -10.86
N SER A 267 7.14 -16.65 -10.28
CA SER A 267 6.36 -17.65 -11.02
C SER A 267 5.07 -18.06 -10.29
N TYR A 268 4.13 -18.67 -11.02
CA TYR A 268 2.87 -19.14 -10.43
C TYR A 268 3.08 -20.33 -9.49
N GLU A 269 4.07 -21.16 -9.78
CA GLU A 269 4.46 -22.30 -8.96
C GLU A 269 4.98 -21.84 -7.60
N GLU A 270 5.72 -20.73 -7.54
CA GLU A 270 6.18 -20.14 -6.27
C GLU A 270 5.01 -19.61 -5.43
N PHE A 271 4.00 -18.96 -6.04
CA PHE A 271 2.78 -18.56 -5.33
C PHE A 271 2.04 -19.76 -4.74
N SER A 272 1.84 -20.81 -5.55
CA SER A 272 1.19 -22.04 -5.08
C SER A 272 2.01 -22.74 -4.00
N TYR A 273 3.33 -22.84 -4.17
CA TYR A 273 4.23 -23.45 -3.18
C TYR A 273 4.21 -22.70 -1.85
N ASN A 274 4.33 -21.37 -1.87
CA ASN A 274 4.32 -20.56 -0.65
C ASN A 274 3.00 -20.69 0.11
N THR A 275 1.87 -20.79 -0.62
CA THR A 275 0.55 -20.96 0.00
C THR A 275 0.40 -22.36 0.59
N LEU A 276 0.77 -23.41 -0.15
CA LEU A 276 0.73 -24.80 0.32
C LEU A 276 1.66 -25.04 1.50
N ALA A 277 2.85 -24.42 1.51
CA ALA A 277 3.82 -24.54 2.60
C ALA A 277 3.32 -23.95 3.92
N MET A 278 2.34 -23.04 3.87
CA MET A 278 1.67 -22.50 5.04
C MET A 278 0.55 -23.40 5.53
N ASP A 279 -0.16 -24.12 4.66
CA ASP A 279 -1.25 -24.99 5.10
C ASP A 279 -0.72 -26.33 5.65
N ASN A 280 -0.88 -26.55 6.95
CA ASN A 280 -0.55 -27.82 7.61
C ASN A 280 -1.80 -28.62 8.03
N GLY A 281 -2.99 -28.22 7.55
CA GLY A 281 -4.27 -28.87 7.82
C GLY A 281 -5.08 -28.29 8.99
N SER A 282 -4.48 -27.47 9.86
CA SER A 282 -5.19 -26.75 10.93
C SER A 282 -5.43 -25.27 10.62
N ILE A 283 -5.03 -24.81 9.44
CA ILE A 283 -5.09 -23.40 9.04
C ILE A 283 -6.31 -23.18 8.15
N PRO A 284 -7.10 -22.10 8.35
CA PRO A 284 -8.27 -21.81 7.53
C PRO A 284 -7.93 -21.67 6.04
N SER A 285 -8.23 -22.71 5.25
CA SER A 285 -7.91 -22.77 3.81
C SER A 285 -8.76 -21.86 2.92
N GLY A 286 -9.76 -21.18 3.50
CA GLY A 286 -10.73 -20.34 2.81
C GLY A 286 -10.36 -18.86 2.65
N ARG A 287 -9.21 -18.41 3.17
CA ARG A 287 -8.97 -16.97 3.45
C ARG A 287 -7.59 -16.47 3.02
N PHE A 288 -6.91 -17.16 2.10
CA PHE A 288 -5.55 -16.79 1.69
C PHE A 288 -5.54 -15.59 0.75
N VAL A 289 -4.72 -14.60 1.05
CA VAL A 289 -4.43 -13.44 0.19
C VAL A 289 -2.96 -13.50 -0.19
N ILE A 290 -2.64 -13.41 -1.48
CA ILE A 290 -1.23 -13.44 -1.91
C ILE A 290 -0.61 -12.03 -1.80
N GLY A 291 0.50 -11.91 -1.08
CA GLY A 291 1.22 -10.65 -0.92
C GLY A 291 2.30 -10.47 -1.99
N VAL A 292 2.21 -9.40 -2.78
CA VAL A 292 3.18 -9.02 -3.82
C VAL A 292 3.60 -7.57 -3.69
N SER A 293 4.69 -7.18 -4.36
CA SER A 293 5.20 -5.80 -4.34
C SER A 293 4.83 -5.05 -5.62
N ALA A 294 4.63 -3.74 -5.53
CA ALA A 294 4.65 -2.86 -6.68
C ALA A 294 6.10 -2.62 -7.16
N ILE A 295 6.27 -2.43 -8.47
CA ILE A 295 7.56 -2.09 -9.08
C ILE A 295 7.99 -0.70 -8.62
N SER A 296 9.27 -0.53 -8.32
CA SER A 296 9.82 0.79 -8.01
C SER A 296 9.84 1.70 -9.24
N ALA A 297 9.18 2.85 -9.17
CA ALA A 297 9.23 3.86 -10.22
C ALA A 297 10.57 4.64 -10.24
N THR A 298 11.32 4.62 -9.13
CA THR A 298 12.51 5.47 -8.94
C THR A 298 13.81 4.69 -8.82
N ASP A 299 13.75 3.37 -8.58
CA ASP A 299 14.93 2.52 -8.50
C ASP A 299 14.84 1.38 -9.52
N PRO A 300 15.51 1.49 -10.69
CA PRO A 300 15.48 0.44 -11.71
C PRO A 300 16.26 -0.82 -11.31
N LYS A 301 17.03 -0.80 -10.21
CA LYS A 301 17.73 -1.99 -9.69
C LYS A 301 16.87 -2.78 -8.71
N ASP A 302 15.81 -2.18 -8.20
CA ASP A 302 14.82 -2.85 -7.37
C ASP A 302 13.93 -3.72 -8.26
N LEU A 303 14.23 -5.01 -8.31
CA LEU A 303 13.47 -6.00 -9.09
C LEU A 303 12.17 -6.44 -8.40
N SER A 304 11.85 -5.89 -7.21
CA SER A 304 10.60 -6.18 -6.53
C SER A 304 9.40 -5.87 -7.42
N GLY A 305 8.41 -6.75 -7.42
CA GLY A 305 7.19 -6.57 -8.21
C GLY A 305 7.32 -6.89 -9.71
N THR A 306 8.50 -7.30 -10.17
CA THR A 306 8.66 -7.92 -11.49
C THR A 306 8.19 -9.38 -11.46
N PHE A 307 7.82 -9.92 -12.62
CA PHE A 307 7.37 -11.31 -12.72
C PHE A 307 7.81 -11.92 -14.04
N ASN A 308 8.06 -13.23 -14.08
CA ASN A 308 8.47 -13.88 -15.32
C ASN A 308 7.27 -14.04 -16.25
N GLY A 309 7.44 -13.58 -17.49
CA GLY A 309 6.44 -13.69 -18.55
C GLY A 309 5.92 -12.36 -19.04
N THR A 310 4.87 -12.44 -19.84
CA THR A 310 4.34 -11.31 -20.61
C THR A 310 2.83 -11.26 -20.43
N GLY A 311 2.29 -10.05 -20.27
CA GLY A 311 0.85 -9.82 -20.27
C GLY A 311 0.23 -10.02 -21.66
N GLU A 312 -1.11 -10.00 -21.71
CA GLU A 312 -1.87 -10.15 -22.97
C GLU A 312 -1.56 -9.04 -23.98
N ASP A 313 -1.15 -7.86 -23.50
CA ASP A 313 -0.75 -6.70 -24.30
C ASP A 313 0.69 -6.80 -24.84
N GLY A 314 1.40 -7.89 -24.56
CA GLY A 314 2.80 -8.06 -24.94
C GLY A 314 3.79 -7.31 -24.04
N ALA A 315 3.33 -6.61 -23.00
CA ALA A 315 4.19 -5.93 -22.03
C ALA A 315 4.71 -6.90 -20.95
N PRO A 316 5.84 -6.61 -20.31
CA PRO A 316 6.33 -7.40 -19.18
C PRO A 316 5.27 -7.58 -18.10
N MET A 317 5.10 -8.81 -17.62
CA MET A 317 4.15 -9.11 -16.54
C MET A 317 4.63 -8.48 -15.24
N THR A 318 3.71 -7.85 -14.50
CA THR A 318 3.97 -7.37 -13.13
C THR A 318 3.48 -8.40 -12.12
N ALA A 319 4.11 -8.48 -10.96
CA ALA A 319 3.69 -9.39 -9.89
C ALA A 319 2.24 -9.12 -9.45
N ILE A 320 1.78 -7.86 -9.52
CA ILE A 320 0.39 -7.46 -9.24
C ILE A 320 -0.59 -8.13 -10.21
N LYS A 321 -0.35 -8.04 -11.52
CA LYS A 321 -1.22 -8.67 -12.54
C LYS A 321 -1.10 -10.20 -12.52
N ALA A 322 0.10 -10.72 -12.30
CA ALA A 322 0.30 -12.16 -12.14
C ALA A 322 -0.47 -12.70 -10.93
N ALA A 323 -0.39 -12.04 -9.78
CA ALA A 323 -1.14 -12.41 -8.59
C ALA A 323 -2.65 -12.44 -8.85
N ALA A 324 -3.19 -11.46 -9.58
CA ALA A 324 -4.60 -11.44 -9.98
C ALA A 324 -4.98 -12.64 -10.85
N ASN A 325 -4.17 -12.98 -11.85
CA ASN A 325 -4.37 -14.17 -12.68
C ASN A 325 -4.31 -15.45 -11.84
N TRP A 326 -3.35 -15.53 -10.91
CA TRP A 326 -3.21 -16.65 -10.00
C TRP A 326 -4.44 -16.82 -9.13
N VAL A 327 -5.00 -15.75 -8.55
CA VAL A 327 -6.20 -15.82 -7.72
C VAL A 327 -7.40 -16.48 -8.42
N ASN A 328 -7.45 -16.41 -9.76
CA ASN A 328 -8.51 -17.01 -10.57
C ASN A 328 -8.20 -18.42 -11.10
N MET A 329 -7.01 -18.98 -10.86
CA MET A 329 -6.76 -20.35 -11.29
C MET A 329 -7.51 -21.35 -10.41
N GLU A 330 -8.05 -22.39 -11.05
CA GLU A 330 -8.74 -23.49 -10.38
C GLU A 330 -7.79 -24.68 -10.21
N ASP A 331 -7.30 -24.90 -8.99
CA ASP A 331 -6.56 -26.13 -8.65
C ASP A 331 -7.12 -26.88 -7.42
N GLY A 332 -8.18 -26.35 -6.79
CA GLY A 332 -8.97 -27.03 -5.75
C GLY A 332 -8.26 -27.23 -4.41
N ALA A 333 -7.02 -26.79 -4.24
CA ALA A 333 -6.23 -27.03 -3.03
C ALA A 333 -6.59 -26.10 -1.87
N PHE A 334 -6.89 -24.83 -2.17
CA PHE A 334 -7.24 -23.79 -1.19
C PHE A 334 -8.00 -22.65 -1.88
N ALA A 335 -8.77 -21.87 -1.12
CA ALA A 335 -9.45 -20.70 -1.65
C ALA A 335 -8.51 -19.49 -1.67
N ARG A 336 -8.45 -18.85 -2.84
CA ARG A 336 -7.67 -17.63 -3.09
C ARG A 336 -8.61 -16.44 -2.92
N ALA A 337 -8.47 -15.71 -1.82
CA ALA A 337 -9.39 -14.64 -1.45
C ALA A 337 -9.06 -13.30 -2.12
N GLY A 338 -7.80 -13.07 -2.54
CA GLY A 338 -7.42 -11.81 -3.16
C GLY A 338 -5.92 -11.56 -3.20
N VAL A 339 -5.57 -10.29 -3.41
CA VAL A 339 -4.18 -9.81 -3.54
C VAL A 339 -3.91 -8.67 -2.56
N LEU A 340 -2.77 -8.72 -1.88
CA LEU A 340 -2.19 -7.61 -1.15
C LEU A 340 -1.01 -7.04 -1.93
N VAL A 341 -0.98 -5.72 -2.12
CA VAL A 341 0.10 -5.00 -2.80
C VAL A 341 0.89 -4.16 -1.80
N LYS A 342 2.13 -4.59 -1.52
CA LYS A 342 3.12 -3.81 -0.78
C LYS A 342 3.63 -2.65 -1.64
N ARG A 343 3.86 -1.50 -0.99
CA ARG A 343 4.29 -0.25 -1.65
C ARG A 343 3.31 0.20 -2.72
N ALA A 344 2.01 0.10 -2.43
CA ALA A 344 0.95 0.38 -3.40
C ALA A 344 1.08 1.76 -4.06
N SER A 345 1.58 2.77 -3.34
CA SER A 345 1.84 4.12 -3.87
C SER A 345 2.80 4.15 -5.08
N HIS A 346 3.68 3.16 -5.23
CA HIS A 346 4.60 3.09 -6.37
C HIS A 346 3.87 2.83 -7.70
N ASP A 347 2.68 2.23 -7.67
CA ASP A 347 1.85 2.02 -8.86
C ASP A 347 1.12 3.30 -9.31
N TYR A 348 1.19 4.39 -8.54
CA TYR A 348 0.57 5.68 -8.91
C TYR A 348 1.13 6.21 -10.24
N TYR A 349 2.42 6.04 -10.49
CA TYR A 349 3.15 6.72 -11.56
C TYR A 349 3.01 6.00 -12.90
N ASN A 350 1.89 6.22 -13.59
CA ASN A 350 1.71 5.80 -14.98
C ASN A 350 1.06 6.93 -15.81
N PRO A 351 1.69 7.38 -16.92
CA PRO A 351 1.20 8.51 -17.72
C PRO A 351 -0.18 8.29 -18.36
N SER A 352 -0.57 7.04 -18.61
CA SER A 352 -1.86 6.72 -19.24
C SER A 352 -2.97 6.59 -18.21
N MET A 353 -2.70 5.98 -17.06
CA MET A 353 -3.67 5.80 -15.99
C MET A 353 -2.97 5.52 -14.66
N THR A 354 -3.15 6.38 -13.67
CA THR A 354 -2.59 6.17 -12.32
C THR A 354 -3.11 4.86 -11.70
N TYR A 355 -2.24 4.13 -10.99
CA TYR A 355 -2.54 2.81 -10.42
C TYR A 355 -2.95 1.78 -11.48
N SER A 356 -2.25 1.76 -12.63
CA SER A 356 -2.66 0.91 -13.76
C SER A 356 -2.55 -0.59 -13.47
N ASN A 357 -1.57 -1.03 -12.67
CA ASN A 357 -1.46 -2.45 -12.32
C ASN A 357 -2.50 -2.86 -11.29
N ILE A 358 -2.75 -2.05 -10.26
CA ILE A 358 -3.79 -2.32 -9.25
C ILE A 358 -5.18 -2.33 -9.91
N ARG A 359 -5.49 -1.33 -10.75
CA ARG A 359 -6.76 -1.30 -11.50
C ARG A 359 -6.90 -2.50 -12.42
N GLY A 360 -5.83 -2.83 -13.16
CA GLY A 360 -5.81 -4.01 -14.02
C GLY A 360 -6.04 -5.31 -13.25
N ALA A 361 -5.38 -5.47 -12.10
CA ALA A 361 -5.55 -6.62 -11.22
C ALA A 361 -6.97 -6.76 -10.67
N ILE A 362 -7.59 -5.65 -10.25
CA ILE A 362 -9.00 -5.65 -9.80
C ILE A 362 -9.92 -6.14 -10.93
N SER A 363 -9.75 -5.62 -12.15
CA SER A 363 -10.54 -6.04 -13.31
C SER A 363 -10.31 -7.51 -13.68
N LEU A 364 -9.08 -8.01 -13.52
CA LEU A 364 -8.75 -9.42 -13.76
C LEU A 364 -9.41 -10.33 -12.72
N MET A 365 -9.32 -9.98 -11.43
CA MET A 365 -9.88 -10.80 -10.35
C MET A 365 -11.41 -10.83 -10.35
N ASN A 366 -12.06 -9.73 -10.72
CA ASN A 366 -13.51 -9.58 -10.65
C ASN A 366 -14.06 -9.10 -12.02
N PRO A 367 -13.99 -9.94 -13.06
CA PRO A 367 -14.46 -9.56 -14.39
C PRO A 367 -15.98 -9.36 -14.39
N SER A 368 -16.46 -8.43 -15.21
CA SER A 368 -17.91 -8.30 -15.43
C SER A 368 -18.44 -9.59 -16.07
N PRO A 369 -19.64 -10.06 -15.68
CA PRO A 369 -20.26 -11.22 -16.32
C PRO A 369 -20.33 -11.01 -17.84
N LEU A 370 -19.86 -12.00 -18.61
CA LEU A 370 -20.08 -12.04 -20.05
C LEU A 370 -21.56 -12.40 -20.27
N ASN A 371 -22.41 -11.38 -20.41
CA ASN A 371 -23.81 -11.55 -20.78
C ASN A 371 -23.98 -11.79 -22.27
#